data_AF-A0A655SYZ9-F1
#
_entry.id   AF-A0A655SYZ9-F1
#
_cell.length_a   1.000
_cell.length_b   1.000
_cell.length_c   1.000
_cell.angle_alpha   90.00
_cell.angle_beta   90.00
_cell.angle_gamma   90.00
#
_symmetry.space_group_name_H-M   'P 1'
#
loop_
_entity.id
_entity.type
_entity.pdbx_description
1 polymer ?
#
loop_
_entity_poly.entity_id
_entity_poly.type
_entity_poly.pdbx_seq_one_letter_code
_entity_poly.pdbx_strand_id
1 'polypeptide(L)' 'MLVDPNPEQLDTMLYMVSVGLLKIEIQHIYSLLDAAQAHEQIESGHTRGKLLLDMKC' A
#
# COMPACT_ATOMS: atom_id res chain seq x y z
N MET A 1 7.73 -13.26 -12.22
CA MET A 1 8.36 -12.12 -12.92
C MET A 1 9.08 -11.33 -11.85
N LEU A 2 10.42 -11.35 -11.84
CA LEU A 2 11.20 -10.51 -10.91
C LEU A 2 11.31 -9.14 -11.55
N VAL A 3 10.89 -8.11 -10.82
CA VAL A 3 10.99 -6.72 -11.25
C VAL A 3 12.29 -6.18 -10.68
N ASP A 4 13.11 -5.57 -11.53
CA ASP A 4 14.32 -4.88 -11.08
C ASP A 4 13.95 -3.60 -10.33
N PRO A 5 14.60 -3.31 -9.19
CA PRO A 5 14.35 -2.09 -8.46
C PRO A 5 14.75 -0.87 -9.28
N ASN A 6 13.89 0.15 -9.33
CA ASN A 6 14.18 1.45 -9.92
C ASN A 6 14.10 2.55 -8.84
N PRO A 7 15.22 2.91 -8.21
CA PRO A 7 15.25 3.92 -7.15
C PRO A 7 14.83 5.32 -7.62
N GLU A 8 15.23 5.75 -8.83
CA GLU A 8 14.90 7.09 -9.36
C GLU A 8 13.39 7.27 -9.54
N GLN A 9 12.71 6.22 -10.01
CA GLN A 9 11.25 6.21 -10.13
C GLN A 9 10.59 6.30 -8.75
N LEU A 10 11.10 5.56 -7.77
CA LEU A 10 10.58 5.60 -6.40
C LEU A 10 10.74 6.98 -5.77
N ASP A 11 11.91 7.61 -5.91
CA ASP A 11 12.18 8.96 -5.40
C ASP A 11 11.23 9.99 -6.01
N THR A 12 10.97 9.88 -7.32
CA THR A 12 9.99 10.74 -8.00
C THR A 12 8.59 10.58 -7.41
N MET A 13 8.14 9.33 -7.17
CA MET A 13 6.84 9.07 -6.55
C MET A 13 6.76 9.61 -5.13
N LEU A 14 7.83 9.46 -4.33
CA LEU A 14 7.91 9.99 -2.97
C LEU A 14 7.84 11.51 -2.95
N TYR A 15 8.56 12.18 -3.86
CA TYR A 15 8.46 13.62 -4.05
C TYR A 15 7.01 14.03 -4.32
N MET A 16 6.34 13.40 -5.29
CA MET A 16 4.95 13.71 -5.64
C MET A 16 3.99 13.52 -4.45
N VAL A 17 4.21 12.51 -3.60
CA VAL A 17 3.43 12.33 -2.36
C VAL A 17 3.70 13.48 -1.38
N SER A 18 4.97 13.83 -1.16
CA SER A 18 5.37 14.86 -0.21
C SER A 18 4.82 16.25 -0.53
N VAL A 19 4.72 16.60 -1.82
CA VAL A 19 4.16 17.89 -2.27
C VAL A 19 2.65 17.82 -2.57
N GLY A 20 2.01 16.68 -2.31
CA GLY A 20 0.56 16.50 -2.46
C GLY A 20 0.07 16.34 -3.90
N LEU A 21 0.97 16.13 -4.87
CA LEU A 21 0.63 15.84 -6.27
C LEU A 21 0.13 14.40 -6.46
N LEU A 22 0.55 13.48 -5.59
CA LEU A 22 0.08 12.09 -5.55
C LEU A 22 -0.53 11.80 -4.18
N LYS A 23 -1.75 11.26 -4.18
CA LYS A 23 -2.44 10.83 -2.96
C LYS A 23 -2.46 9.32 -2.88
N ILE A 24 -2.10 8.79 -1.71
CA ILE A 24 -2.25 7.36 -1.41
C ILE A 24 -3.66 7.18 -0.84
N GLU A 25 -4.52 6.48 -1.60
CA GLU A 25 -5.83 6.08 -1.11
C GLU A 25 -5.66 4.84 -0.24
N ILE A 26 -5.89 5.00 1.07
CA ILE A 26 -5.86 3.91 2.05
C ILE A 26 -7.31 3.53 2.35
N GLN A 27 -7.68 2.30 2.02
CA GLN A 27 -9.04 1.82 2.27
C GLN A 27 -9.20 1.32 3.71
N HIS A 28 -8.22 0.57 4.20
CA HIS A 28 -8.24 0.02 5.55
C HIS A 28 -6.82 -0.20 6.07
N ILE A 29 -6.68 -0.09 7.39
CA ILE A 29 -5.47 -0.43 8.14
C ILE A 29 -5.85 -1.56 9.09
N TYR A 30 -5.35 -2.76 8.83
CA TYR A 30 -5.54 -3.92 9.70
C TYR A 30 -4.42 -3.98 10.75
N SER A 31 -4.72 -4.56 11.91
CA SER A 31 -3.65 -5.03 12.79
C SER A 31 -2.87 -6.14 12.08
N LEU A 32 -1.58 -6.30 12.40
CA LEU A 32 -0.79 -7.44 11.95
C LEU A 32 -1.45 -8.79 12.28
N LEU A 33 -2.19 -8.87 13.39
CA LEU A 33 -2.93 -10.06 13.80
C LEU A 33 -4.06 -10.42 12.83
N ASP A 34 -4.59 -9.44 12.09
CA ASP A 34 -5.69 -9.59 11.14
C ASP A 34 -5.21 -9.70 9.69
N ALA A 35 -3.92 -10.00 9.47
CA ALA A 35 -3.35 -10.10 8.12
C ALA A 35 -4.11 -11.06 7.19
N ALA A 36 -4.65 -12.16 7.74
CA ALA A 36 -5.49 -13.08 6.97
C ALA A 36 -6.73 -12.39 6.37
N GLN A 37 -7.43 -11.57 7.14
CA GLN A 37 -8.60 -10.81 6.67
C GLN A 37 -8.21 -9.77 5.62
N ALA A 38 -7.04 -9.14 5.78
CA ALA A 38 -6.51 -8.22 4.78
C ALA A 38 -6.28 -8.92 3.43
N HIS A 39 -5.77 -10.16 3.45
CA HIS A 39 -5.58 -10.97 2.25
C HIS A 39 -6.92 -11.37 1.61
N GLU A 40 -7.89 -11.84 2.40
CA GLU A 40 -9.24 -12.15 1.90
C GLU A 40 -9.88 -10.94 1.19
N GLN A 41 -9.73 -9.72 1.76
CA GLN A 41 -10.25 -8.50 1.13
C GLN A 41 -9.53 -8.17 -0.20
N ILE A 42 -8.21 -8.35 -0.28
CA ILE A 42 -7.45 -8.15 -1.52
C ILE A 42 -7.91 -9.14 -2.59
N GLU A 43 -8.06 -10.42 -2.22
CA GLU A 43 -8.46 -11.50 -3.13
C GLU A 43 -9.87 -11.32 -3.67
N SER A 44 -10.76 -10.64 -2.93
CA SER A 44 -12.12 -10.32 -3.40
C SER A 44 -12.16 -9.43 -4.65
N GLY A 45 -11.06 -8.74 -4.99
CA GLY A 45 -10.98 -7.82 -6.13
C GLY A 45 -11.74 -6.49 -5.94
N HIS A 46 -12.42 -6.29 -4.82
CA HIS A 46 -13.18 -5.06 -4.51
C HIS A 46 -12.40 -4.05 -3.65
N THR A 47 -11.08 -4.23 -3.57
CA THR A 47 -10.19 -3.30 -2.85
C THR A 47 -9.96 -2.05 -3.69
N ARG A 48 -10.29 -0.88 -3.14
CA ARG A 48 -10.00 0.41 -3.78
C ARG A 48 -8.81 1.07 -3.08
N GLY A 49 -7.67 1.17 -3.76
CA GLY A 49 -6.47 1.76 -3.18
C GLY A 49 -5.58 0.71 -2.50
N LYS A 50 -5.08 1.03 -1.31
CA LYS A 50 -4.14 0.18 -0.55
C LYS A 50 -4.76 -0.28 0.77
N LEU A 51 -4.45 -1.51 1.15
CA LEU A 51 -4.59 -2.00 2.52
C LEU A 51 -3.23 -1.94 3.19
N LEU A 52 -3.21 -1.53 4.46
CA LEU A 52 -1.99 -1.48 5.26
C LEU A 52 -2.11 -2.45 6.43
N LEU A 53 -0.97 -2.98 6.85
CA LEU A 53 -0.83 -3.71 8.11
C LEU A 53 -0.10 -2.82 9.10
N ASP A 54 -0.71 -2.56 10.25
CA ASP A 54 -0.04 -1.93 11.37
C ASP A 54 0.79 -2.98 12.10
N MET A 55 2.10 -2.78 12.09
CA MET A 55 3.08 -3.67 12.74
C MET A 55 3.28 -3.32 14.22
N LYS A 56 2.63 -2.27 14.73
CA LYS A 56 2.64 -1.94 16.14
C LYS A 56 1.67 -2.88 16.87
N CYS A 57 2.24 -3.83 17.60
CA CYS A 57 1.50 -4.71 18.50
C CYS A 57 1.16 -3.99 19.82
#